data_AF-A0A7V5PNZ9-F1
#
_entry.id   AF-A0A7V5PNZ9-F1
#
_cell.length_a   1.000
_cell.length_b   1.000
_cell.length_c   1.000
_cell.angle_alpha   90.00
_cell.angle_beta   90.00
_cell.angle_gamma   90.00
#
_symmetry.space_group_name_H-M   'P 1'
#
loop_
_entity.id
_entity.type
_entity.pdbx_description
1 polymer ?
#
loop_
_entity_poly.entity_id
_entity_poly.type
_entity_poly.pdbx_seq_one_letter_code
_entity_poly.pdbx_strand_id
1 'polypeptide(L)'
;MTKSIPLKIGCLILDMDGVLVDTEPLHIEAFARYMDELGIAYRREYIHGFVGYSIEDNVRRINRELLPGREVDVAEGVRQRDRIYLDLLRSTSLQPMPGIRELVAFCREKGWQVALASSSSRE
;
A
#
# COMPACT_ATOMS: atom_id res chain seq x y z
N MET A 1 -35.80 -28.33 -3.85
CA MET A 1 -35.10 -28.29 -2.55
C MET A 1 -33.62 -28.10 -2.83
N THR A 2 -33.09 -26.89 -2.69
CA THR A 2 -31.66 -26.59 -2.86
C THR A 2 -30.93 -27.11 -1.62
N LYS A 3 -30.17 -28.20 -1.76
CA LYS A 3 -29.24 -28.65 -0.70
C LYS A 3 -28.10 -27.64 -0.65
N SER A 4 -28.01 -26.83 0.41
CA SER A 4 -26.78 -26.09 0.68
C SER A 4 -25.75 -27.09 1.21
N ILE A 5 -24.62 -27.18 0.53
CA ILE A 5 -23.45 -27.89 1.05
C ILE A 5 -22.81 -26.93 2.05
N PRO A 6 -22.61 -27.33 3.32
CA PRO A 6 -21.93 -26.46 4.28
C PRO A 6 -20.50 -26.20 3.78
N LEU A 7 -20.17 -24.92 3.57
CA LEU A 7 -18.83 -24.51 3.17
C LEU A 7 -17.85 -24.86 4.30
N LYS A 8 -16.93 -25.78 4.02
CA LYS A 8 -15.83 -26.10 4.92
C LYS A 8 -14.66 -25.17 4.62
N ILE A 9 -14.48 -24.16 5.47
CA ILE A 9 -13.33 -23.26 5.40
C ILE A 9 -12.13 -24.00 6.02
N GLY A 10 -11.01 -24.00 5.32
CA GLY A 10 -9.75 -24.59 5.79
C GLY A 10 -8.55 -23.64 5.75
N CYS A 11 -8.69 -22.47 5.12
CA CYS A 11 -7.62 -21.50 4.95
C CYS A 11 -8.18 -20.07 4.89
N LEU A 12 -7.41 -19.13 5.43
CA LEU A 12 -7.60 -17.69 5.29
C LEU A 12 -6.35 -17.11 4.62
N ILE A 13 -6.54 -16.38 3.51
CA ILE A 13 -5.47 -15.64 2.83
C ILE A 13 -5.70 -14.16 3.12
N LEU A 14 -4.71 -13.50 3.71
CA LEU A 14 -4.75 -12.09 4.08
C LEU A 14 -3.87 -11.29 3.15
N ASP A 15 -4.35 -10.14 2.67
CA ASP A 15 -3.48 -9.13 2.07
C ASP A 15 -2.65 -8.43 3.17
N MET A 16 -1.58 -7.72 2.82
CA MET A 16 -0.72 -7.02 3.78
C MET A 16 -1.17 -5.58 4.02
N ASP A 17 -1.06 -4.75 2.98
CA ASP A 17 -1.23 -3.30 3.06
C ASP A 17 -2.71 -2.93 3.22
N GLY A 18 -3.02 -2.09 4.21
CA GLY A 18 -4.40 -1.72 4.54
C GLY A 18 -5.24 -2.84 5.18
N VAL A 19 -4.69 -4.05 5.35
CA VAL A 19 -5.37 -5.20 5.97
C VAL A 19 -4.66 -5.63 7.25
N LEU A 20 -3.39 -6.03 7.16
CA LEU A 20 -2.61 -6.40 8.35
C LEU A 20 -2.04 -5.19 9.07
N VAL A 21 -1.67 -4.17 8.31
CA VAL A 21 -1.00 -2.95 8.78
C VAL A 21 -1.53 -1.75 8.02
N ASP A 22 -1.67 -0.61 8.70
CA ASP A 22 -2.02 0.65 8.04
C ASP A 22 -0.76 1.29 7.43
N THR A 23 -0.55 1.07 6.14
CA THR A 23 0.58 1.62 5.37
C THR A 23 0.19 2.84 4.52
N GLU A 24 -1.10 3.21 4.48
CA GLU A 24 -1.56 4.38 3.72
C GLU A 24 -0.89 5.69 4.15
N PRO A 25 -0.71 5.99 5.45
CA PRO A 25 -0.02 7.21 5.87
C PRO A 25 1.42 7.28 5.35
N LEU A 26 2.11 6.13 5.25
CA LEU A 26 3.49 6.08 4.73
C LEU A 26 3.52 6.32 3.22
N HIS A 27 2.54 5.82 2.47
CA HIS A 27 2.43 6.11 1.04
C HIS A 27 2.18 7.59 0.77
N ILE A 28 1.29 8.22 1.55
CA ILE A 28 1.00 9.66 1.47
C ILE A 28 2.28 10.46 1.76
N GLU A 29 2.99 10.14 2.84
CA GLU A 29 4.24 10.81 3.22
C GLU A 29 5.35 10.58 2.16
N ALA A 30 5.44 9.39 1.59
CA ALA A 30 6.43 9.10 0.55
C ALA A 30 6.20 9.94 -0.72
N PHE A 31 4.94 10.11 -1.13
CA PHE A 31 4.61 11.01 -2.23
C PHE A 31 4.85 12.47 -1.89
N ALA A 32 4.59 12.90 -0.66
CA ALA A 32 4.88 14.27 -0.23
C ALA A 32 6.37 14.61 -0.38
N ARG A 33 7.25 13.74 0.15
CA ARG A 33 8.70 13.90 0.03
C ARG A 33 9.19 13.83 -1.41
N TYR A 34 8.65 12.91 -2.21
CA TYR A 34 8.96 12.82 -3.64
C TYR A 34 8.62 14.13 -4.37
N MET A 35 7.46 14.72 -4.10
CA MET A 35 7.04 16.00 -4.69
C MET A 35 7.91 17.17 -4.21
N ASP A 36 8.32 17.16 -2.93
CA ASP A 36 9.23 18.16 -2.36
C ASP A 36 10.63 18.08 -3.00
N GLU A 37 11.16 16.87 -3.25
CA GLU A 37 12.44 16.67 -3.96
C GLU A 37 12.41 17.17 -5.41
N LEU A 38 11.24 17.14 -6.06
CA LEU A 38 11.02 17.72 -7.39
C LEU A 38 10.80 19.23 -7.35
N GLY A 39 10.72 19.85 -6.18
CA GLY A 39 10.46 21.28 -6.01
C GLY A 39 9.08 21.70 -6.52
N ILE A 40 8.08 20.82 -6.43
CA ILE A 40 6.72 21.08 -6.89
C ILE A 40 5.90 21.64 -5.74
N ALA A 41 5.24 22.78 -5.95
CA ALA A 41 4.22 23.26 -5.01
C ALA A 41 2.91 22.49 -5.24
N TYR A 42 2.35 21.90 -4.18
CA TYR A 42 1.07 21.18 -4.22
C TYR A 42 0.23 21.50 -2.98
N ARG A 43 -1.08 21.27 -3.10
CA ARG A 43 -1.98 21.27 -1.93
C ARG A 43 -1.96 19.89 -1.28
N ARG A 44 -2.00 19.81 0.05
CA ARG A 44 -1.93 18.53 0.77
C ARG A 44 -3.03 17.56 0.33
N GLU A 45 -4.23 18.06 0.06
CA GLU A 45 -5.37 17.27 -0.47
C GLU A 45 -5.09 16.59 -1.82
N TYR A 46 -4.14 17.11 -2.60
CA TYR A 46 -3.78 16.53 -3.89
C TYR A 46 -3.23 15.10 -3.73
N ILE A 47 -2.38 14.90 -2.71
CA ILE A 47 -1.74 13.61 -2.43
C ILE A 47 -2.76 12.57 -1.94
N HIS A 48 -3.81 13.00 -1.23
CA HIS A 48 -4.90 12.09 -0.86
C HIS A 48 -5.59 11.48 -2.10
N GLY A 49 -5.55 12.17 -3.24
CA GLY A 49 -6.04 11.67 -4.51
C GLY A 49 -5.17 10.59 -5.15
N PHE A 50 -4.03 10.22 -4.55
CA PHE A 50 -3.15 9.14 -5.01
C PHE A 50 -3.50 7.78 -4.41
N VAL A 51 -4.28 7.77 -3.32
CA VAL A 51 -4.70 6.54 -2.65
C VAL A 51 -5.56 5.70 -3.61
N GLY A 52 -5.27 4.41 -3.68
CA GLY A 52 -5.94 3.46 -4.58
C GLY A 52 -5.40 3.41 -6.01
N TYR A 53 -4.40 4.23 -6.36
CA TYR A 53 -3.74 4.19 -7.67
C TYR A 53 -2.33 3.62 -7.58
N SER A 54 -1.87 3.02 -8.69
CA SER A 54 -0.50 2.56 -8.78
C SER A 54 0.47 3.75 -8.73
N ILE A 55 1.71 3.48 -8.31
CA ILE A 55 2.73 4.53 -8.26
C ILE A 55 3.00 5.08 -9.65
N GLU A 56 3.04 4.20 -10.65
CA GLU A 56 3.22 4.58 -12.04
C GLU A 56 2.13 5.55 -12.49
N ASP A 57 0.86 5.24 -12.20
CA ASP A 57 -0.27 6.11 -12.55
C ASP A 57 -0.15 7.48 -11.86
N ASN A 58 0.27 7.50 -10.60
CA ASN A 58 0.46 8.73 -9.85
C ASN A 58 1.64 9.56 -10.39
N VAL A 59 2.76 8.94 -10.77
CA VAL A 59 3.89 9.63 -11.42
C VAL A 59 3.46 10.20 -12.78
N ARG A 60 2.72 9.43 -13.58
CA ARG A 60 2.15 9.92 -14.86
C ARG A 60 1.19 11.09 -14.64
N ARG A 61 0.38 11.03 -13.58
CA ARG A 61 -0.54 12.10 -13.19
C ARG A 61 0.22 13.38 -12.82
N ILE A 62 1.26 13.27 -12.00
CA ILE A 62 2.14 14.39 -11.61
C ILE A 62 2.77 15.02 -12.86
N ASN A 63 3.32 14.20 -13.77
CA ASN A 63 3.90 14.69 -15.02
C ASN A 63 2.91 15.55 -15.81
N ARG A 64 1.70 15.02 -16.01
CA ARG A 64 0.64 15.69 -16.78
C ARG A 64 0.12 16.97 -16.10
N GLU A 65 -0.04 16.97 -14.78
CA GLU A 65 -0.77 18.02 -14.07
C GLU A 65 0.16 19.11 -13.50
N LEU A 66 1.41 18.78 -13.16
CA LEU A 66 2.30 19.65 -12.37
C LEU A 66 3.70 19.85 -12.98
N LEU A 67 4.08 19.05 -13.99
CA LEU A 67 5.37 19.14 -14.70
C LEU A 67 5.25 19.26 -16.23
N PRO A 68 4.28 20.01 -16.81
CA PRO A 68 4.17 20.11 -18.26
C PRO A 68 5.45 20.70 -18.87
N GLY A 69 6.06 19.98 -19.81
CA GLY A 69 7.32 20.37 -20.48
C GLY A 69 8.59 20.18 -19.65
N ARG A 70 8.49 19.55 -18.48
CA ARG A 70 9.61 19.19 -17.59
C ARG A 70 9.35 17.84 -16.91
N GLU A 71 8.72 16.92 -17.64
CA GLU A 71 8.32 15.61 -17.15
C GLU A 71 9.54 14.79 -16.72
N VAL A 72 9.40 14.04 -15.64
CA VAL A 72 10.41 13.07 -15.24
C VAL A 72 10.19 11.75 -15.97
N ASP A 73 11.26 10.96 -16.13
CA ASP A 73 11.12 9.57 -16.55
C ASP A 73 10.24 8.81 -15.55
N VAL A 74 9.21 8.12 -16.05
CA VAL A 74 8.22 7.47 -15.18
C VAL A 74 8.85 6.33 -14.39
N ALA A 75 9.75 5.56 -15.00
CA ALA A 75 10.39 4.44 -14.32
C ALA A 75 11.34 4.94 -13.22
N GLU A 76 12.09 6.03 -13.47
CA GLU A 76 12.90 6.67 -12.43
C GLU A 76 12.06 7.26 -11.31
N GLY A 77 10.97 7.96 -11.64
CA GLY A 77 10.05 8.50 -10.63
C GLY A 77 9.44 7.41 -9.74
N VAL A 78 9.08 6.26 -10.34
CA VAL A 78 8.59 5.09 -9.58
C VAL A 78 9.68 4.59 -8.62
N ARG A 79 10.93 4.42 -9.08
CA ARG A 79 12.06 3.97 -8.26
C ARG A 79 12.38 4.93 -7.13
N GLN A 80 12.44 6.23 -7.41
CA GLN A 80 12.75 7.27 -6.43
C GLN A 80 11.68 7.30 -5.32
N ARG A 81 10.40 7.34 -5.69
CA ARG A 81 9.30 7.29 -4.72
C ARG A 81 9.31 5.99 -3.91
N ASP A 82 9.62 4.85 -4.53
CA ASP A 82 9.67 3.56 -3.83
C ASP A 82 10.79 3.53 -2.79
N ARG A 83 11.96 4.05 -3.14
CA ARG A 83 13.08 4.19 -2.21
C ARG A 83 12.69 5.02 -0.98
N ILE A 84 12.03 6.16 -1.19
CA ILE A 84 11.55 7.01 -0.09
C ILE A 84 10.58 6.23 0.81
N TYR A 85 9.65 5.48 0.22
CA TYR A 85 8.71 4.64 0.97
C TYR A 85 9.43 3.57 1.80
N LEU A 86 10.41 2.86 1.23
CA LEU A 86 11.18 1.84 1.94
C LEU A 86 12.01 2.43 3.09
N ASP A 87 12.58 3.61 2.90
CA ASP A 87 13.31 4.31 3.96
C ASP A 87 12.37 4.74 5.11
N LEU A 88 11.18 5.25 4.78
CA LEU A 88 10.12 5.53 5.75
C LEU A 88 9.71 4.26 6.50
N LEU A 89 9.47 3.16 5.78
CA LEU A 89 9.05 1.88 6.34
C LEU A 89 10.08 1.33 7.34
N ARG A 90 11.38 1.38 6.99
CA ARG A 90 12.48 0.92 7.86
C ARG A 90 12.61 1.74 9.15
N SER A 91 12.24 3.02 9.09
CA SER A 91 12.31 3.94 10.23
C SER A 91 11.02 3.99 11.07
N THR A 92 9.95 3.33 10.61
CA THR A 92 8.62 3.40 11.23
C THR A 92 8.26 2.08 11.89
N SER A 93 7.83 2.15 13.16
CA SER A 93 7.28 0.98 13.85
C SER A 93 5.80 0.83 13.51
N LEU A 94 5.48 -0.10 12.60
CA LEU A 94 4.10 -0.40 12.23
C LEU A 94 3.38 -1.21 13.32
N GLN A 95 2.12 -0.85 13.57
CA GLN A 95 1.24 -1.61 14.44
C GLN A 95 0.25 -2.44 13.62
N PRO A 96 -0.07 -3.67 14.05
CA PRO A 96 -1.11 -4.44 13.40
C PRO A 96 -2.46 -3.72 13.46
N MET A 97 -3.27 -3.91 12.43
CA MET A 97 -4.64 -3.43 12.41
C MET A 97 -5.46 -4.05 13.56
N PRO A 98 -6.41 -3.30 14.14
CA PRO A 98 -7.29 -3.82 15.19
C PRO A 98 -7.99 -5.12 14.76
N GLY A 99 -7.98 -6.14 15.61
CA GLY A 99 -8.67 -7.41 15.34
C GLY A 99 -7.84 -8.47 14.59
N ILE A 100 -6.70 -8.10 14.00
CA ILE A 100 -5.88 -9.07 13.24
C ILE A 100 -5.28 -10.14 14.14
N ARG A 101 -4.85 -9.78 15.35
CA ARG A 101 -4.26 -10.74 16.30
C ARG A 101 -5.30 -11.76 16.74
N GLU A 102 -6.51 -11.28 17.02
CA GLU A 102 -7.68 -12.08 17.42
C GLU A 102 -8.14 -12.99 16.28
N LEU A 103 -8.18 -12.47 15.04
CA LEU A 103 -8.53 -13.25 13.85
C LEU A 103 -7.55 -14.40 13.61
N VAL A 104 -6.25 -14.13 13.68
CA VAL A 104 -5.21 -15.17 13.52
C VAL A 104 -5.30 -16.22 14.63
N ALA A 105 -5.55 -15.80 15.88
CA ALA A 105 -5.76 -16.72 17.00
C ALA A 105 -6.98 -17.61 16.76
N PHE A 106 -8.11 -17.03 16.35
CA PHE A 106 -9.33 -17.76 16.01
C PHE A 106 -9.10 -18.79 14.89
N CYS A 107 -8.38 -18.42 13.82
CA CYS A 107 -8.06 -19.36 12.75
C CYS A 107 -7.24 -20.55 13.25
N ARG A 108 -6.25 -20.30 14.12
CA ARG A 108 -5.45 -21.36 14.74
C ARG A 108 -6.30 -22.29 15.60
N GLU A 109 -7.20 -21.76 16.42
CA GLU A 109 -8.12 -22.56 17.25
C GLU A 109 -9.07 -23.44 16.41
N LYS A 110 -9.47 -22.95 15.22
CA LYS A 110 -10.29 -23.71 14.27
C LYS A 110 -9.50 -24.71 13.42
N GLY A 111 -8.17 -24.75 13.54
CA GLY A 111 -7.30 -25.56 12.71
C GLY A 111 -7.23 -25.09 11.25
N TRP A 112 -7.53 -23.82 11.00
CA TRP A 112 -7.43 -23.21 9.66
C TRP A 112 -6.00 -22.74 9.40
N GLN A 113 -5.55 -22.91 8.16
CA GLN A 113 -4.29 -22.32 7.70
C GLN A 113 -4.44 -20.81 7.53
N VAL A 114 -3.36 -20.06 7.77
CA VAL A 114 -3.30 -18.62 7.50
C VAL A 114 -2.12 -18.36 6.56
N ALA A 115 -2.38 -17.68 5.44
CA ALA A 115 -1.39 -17.31 4.46
C ALA A 115 -1.41 -15.80 4.19
N LEU A 116 -0.29 -15.26 3.74
CA LEU A 116 -0.14 -13.87 3.30
C LEU A 116 -0.09 -13.83 1.77
N ALA A 117 -0.87 -12.95 1.16
CA ALA A 117 -0.69 -12.48 -0.20
C ALA A 117 -0.21 -11.03 -0.14
N SER A 118 0.79 -10.65 -0.93
CA SER A 118 1.19 -9.26 -1.08
C SER A 118 1.77 -9.07 -2.48
N SER A 119 1.50 -7.91 -3.08
CA SER A 119 2.09 -7.48 -4.35
C SER A 119 3.47 -6.80 -4.17
N SER A 120 3.91 -6.61 -2.91
CA SER A 120 5.23 -6.06 -2.61
C SER A 120 6.36 -6.97 -3.08
N SER A 121 7.45 -6.37 -3.55
CA SER A 121 8.68 -7.10 -3.88
C SER A 121 9.31 -7.68 -2.61
N ARG A 122 10.05 -8.78 -2.75
CA ARG A 122 10.72 -9.48 -1.63
C ARG A 122 12.06 -8.85 -1.22
N GLU A 123 12.42 -7.69 -1.78
CA GLU A 123 13.76 -7.10 -1.68
C GLU A 123 14.01 -6.33 -0.37
#